data_AF-A0A2N3CQM1-F1
#
_entry.id   AF-A0A2N3CQM1-F1
#
_cell.length_a   1.000
_cell.length_b   1.000
_cell.length_c   1.000
_cell.angle_alpha   90.00
_cell.angle_beta   90.00
_cell.angle_gamma   90.00
#
_symmetry.space_group_name_H-M   'P 1'
#
loop_
_entity.id
_entity.type
_entity.pdbx_description
1 polymer ?
#
loop_
_entity_poly.entity_id
_entity_poly.type
_entity_poly.pdbx_seq_one_letter_code
_entity_poly.pdbx_strand_id
1 'polypeptide(L)'
;MTSTLLTNRAVIRLSAQGEGEDVAAFVQGLVTNDVTGPLPCYAALLSAQGKHLFDFLVWGDGADLLLDCEAAGADDLAKRLTLYRLRRKIAIARDETLAVHWSAQAQPGGG
;
A
#
# COMPACT_ATOMS: atom_id res chain seq x y z
N MET A 1 20.42 3.92 22.03
CA MET A 1 19.40 3.10 21.34
C MET A 1 19.40 3.53 19.89
N THR A 2 19.59 2.61 18.95
CA THR A 2 19.55 2.95 17.52
C THR A 2 18.10 3.24 17.14
N SER A 3 17.85 4.40 16.52
CA SER A 3 16.52 4.72 16.01
C SER A 3 16.13 3.68 14.95
N THR A 4 14.98 3.03 15.13
CA THR A 4 14.45 2.05 14.17
C THR A 4 13.55 2.69 13.11
N LEU A 5 13.12 3.94 13.33
CA LEU A 5 12.19 4.65 12.46
C LEU A 5 12.81 4.98 11.10
N LEU A 6 12.10 4.65 10.03
CA LEU A 6 12.42 5.02 8.66
C LEU A 6 11.62 6.27 8.26
N THR A 7 12.17 7.46 8.53
CA THR A 7 11.48 8.74 8.36
C THR A 7 11.10 9.10 6.92
N ASN A 8 11.75 8.47 5.94
CA ASN A 8 11.48 8.68 4.52
C ASN A 8 10.43 7.70 3.97
N ARG A 9 9.77 6.95 4.84
CA ARG A 9 8.70 6.01 4.50
C ARG A 9 7.37 6.52 5.02
N ALA A 10 6.31 6.20 4.30
CA ALA A 10 4.94 6.49 4.69
C ALA A 10 4.06 5.28 4.40
N VAL A 11 2.94 5.19 5.11
CA VAL A 11 1.94 4.15 4.93
C VAL A 11 0.70 4.76 4.26
N ILE A 12 0.25 4.16 3.17
CA ILE A 12 -1.08 4.41 2.59
C ILE A 12 -1.97 3.23 2.95
N ARG A 13 -3.12 3.51 3.57
CA ARG A 13 -4.14 2.52 3.87
C ARG A 13 -5.21 2.53 2.79
N LEU A 14 -5.59 1.34 2.34
CA LEU A 14 -6.73 1.10 1.48
C LEU A 14 -7.76 0.26 2.24
N SER A 15 -8.98 0.79 2.38
CA SER A 15 -10.05 0.13 3.15
C SER A 15 -11.36 0.12 2.40
N ALA A 16 -12.05 -1.02 2.40
CA ALA A 16 -13.41 -1.12 1.87
C ALA A 16 -14.40 -0.28 2.70
N GLN A 17 -15.30 0.44 2.04
CA GLN A 17 -16.33 1.31 2.65
C GLN A 17 -17.76 0.87 2.29
N GLY A 18 -17.91 -0.31 1.69
CA GLY A 18 -19.21 -0.85 1.30
C GLY A 18 -19.18 -2.36 1.18
N GLU A 19 -20.36 -2.97 1.33
CA GLU A 19 -20.53 -4.41 1.13
C GLU A 19 -20.14 -4.80 -0.30
N GLY A 20 -19.40 -5.90 -0.43
CA GLY A 20 -18.95 -6.44 -1.71
C GLY A 20 -17.72 -5.76 -2.32
N GLU A 21 -17.12 -4.78 -1.64
CA GLU A 21 -15.82 -4.23 -2.07
C GLU A 21 -14.67 -5.11 -1.58
N ASP A 22 -13.78 -5.44 -2.51
CA ASP A 22 -12.55 -6.18 -2.24
C ASP A 22 -11.34 -5.32 -2.62
N VAL A 23 -10.55 -4.93 -1.62
CA VAL A 23 -9.37 -4.08 -1.76
C VAL A 23 -8.25 -4.80 -2.51
N ALA A 24 -8.00 -6.08 -2.21
CA ALA A 24 -6.96 -6.84 -2.88
C ALA A 24 -7.30 -7.06 -4.35
N ALA A 25 -8.55 -7.42 -4.67
CA ALA A 25 -9.01 -7.55 -6.05
C ALA A 25 -8.97 -6.23 -6.82
N PHE A 26 -9.17 -5.09 -6.15
CA PHE A 26 -8.96 -3.76 -6.75
C PHE A 26 -7.50 -3.53 -7.14
N VAL A 27 -6.57 -3.82 -6.23
CA VAL A 27 -5.14 -3.54 -6.42
C VAL A 27 -4.49 -4.54 -7.39
N GLN A 28 -4.94 -5.80 -7.42
CA GLN A 28 -4.37 -6.88 -8.24
C GLN A 28 -4.22 -6.53 -9.73
N GLY A 29 -5.20 -5.82 -10.30
CA GLY A 29 -5.18 -5.41 -11.70
C GLY A 29 -4.31 -4.19 -12.00
N LEU A 30 -3.75 -3.54 -10.98
CA LEU A 30 -3.02 -2.28 -11.10
C LEU A 30 -1.52 -2.42 -10.86
N VAL A 31 -1.10 -3.49 -10.18
CA VAL A 31 0.28 -3.63 -9.71
C VAL A 31 0.98 -4.85 -10.30
N THR A 32 2.31 -4.88 -10.21
CA THR A 32 3.14 -5.89 -10.88
C THR A 32 3.22 -7.25 -10.19
N ASN A 33 2.69 -7.40 -8.97
CA ASN A 33 2.80 -8.62 -8.18
C ASN A 33 1.43 -9.07 -7.65
N ASP A 34 1.33 -10.34 -7.28
CA ASP A 34 0.12 -10.90 -6.72
C ASP A 34 -0.11 -10.44 -5.28
N VAL A 35 -1.06 -9.51 -5.10
CA VAL A 35 -1.48 -8.98 -3.79
C VAL A 35 -2.66 -9.75 -3.19
N THR A 36 -3.18 -10.75 -3.90
CA THR A 36 -4.20 -11.69 -3.39
C THR A 36 -3.58 -12.94 -2.76
N GLY A 37 -2.28 -13.13 -2.97
CA GLY A 37 -1.49 -14.21 -2.42
C GLY A 37 -0.84 -13.88 -1.06
N PRO A 38 0.26 -14.57 -0.70
CA PRO A 38 0.98 -14.33 0.54
C PRO A 38 1.55 -12.91 0.63
N LEU A 39 1.26 -12.23 1.75
CA LEU A 39 1.79 -10.91 2.09
C LEU A 39 2.77 -11.01 3.27
N PRO A 40 3.76 -10.10 3.38
CA PRO A 40 3.98 -8.96 2.48
C PRO A 40 4.63 -9.33 1.14
N CYS A 41 4.34 -8.54 0.12
CA CYS A 41 4.99 -8.64 -1.19
C CYS A 41 5.50 -7.28 -1.69
N TYR A 42 6.55 -7.29 -2.51
CA TYR A 42 6.99 -6.09 -3.24
C TYR A 42 6.21 -5.94 -4.53
N ALA A 43 5.67 -4.74 -4.79
CA ALA A 43 4.90 -4.45 -6.00
C ALA A 43 5.18 -3.04 -6.50
N ALA A 44 4.88 -2.81 -7.78
CA ALA A 44 4.99 -1.50 -8.41
C ALA A 44 3.70 -1.12 -9.14
N LEU A 45 3.39 0.16 -9.16
CA LEU A 45 2.39 0.76 -10.04
C LEU A 45 3.09 1.29 -11.29
N LEU A 46 2.62 0.87 -12.46
CA LEU A 46 3.17 1.27 -13.75
C LEU A 46 2.23 2.23 -14.48
N SER A 47 2.79 2.98 -15.43
CA SER A 47 2.00 3.70 -16.42
C SER A 47 1.36 2.70 -17.40
N ALA A 48 0.38 3.16 -18.18
CA ALA A 48 -0.22 2.36 -19.25
C ALA A 48 0.79 1.90 -20.32
N GLN A 49 1.96 2.54 -20.41
CA GLN A 49 3.06 2.18 -21.30
C GLN A 49 4.13 1.31 -20.62
N GLY A 50 3.85 0.81 -19.40
CA GLY A 50 4.76 -0.05 -18.64
C GLY A 50 5.93 0.69 -17.98
N LYS A 51 5.91 2.03 -17.90
CA LYS A 51 6.95 2.77 -17.18
C LYS A 51 6.68 2.71 -15.68
N HIS A 52 7.74 2.51 -14.88
CA HIS A 52 7.65 2.62 -13.43
C HIS A 52 7.15 4.01 -13.01
N LEU A 53 6.19 4.03 -12.08
CA LEU A 53 5.71 5.25 -11.45
C LEU A 53 6.01 5.25 -9.95
N PHE A 54 5.73 4.14 -9.27
CA PHE A 54 5.96 3.94 -7.85
C PHE A 54 6.22 2.47 -7.55
N ASP A 55 6.95 2.20 -6.48
CA ASP A 55 7.03 0.90 -5.84
C ASP A 55 6.76 1.00 -4.35
N PHE A 56 6.38 -0.14 -3.77
CA PHE A 56 5.97 -0.25 -2.38
C PHE A 56 5.98 -1.70 -1.92
N LEU A 57 6.04 -1.89 -0.60
CA LEU A 57 5.70 -3.15 0.03
C LEU A 57 4.20 -3.14 0.35
N VAL A 58 3.51 -4.20 -0.04
CA VAL A 58 2.10 -4.41 0.26
C VAL A 58 2.01 -5.33 1.46
N TRP A 59 1.30 -4.89 2.49
CA TRP A 59 1.00 -5.66 3.69
C TRP A 59 -0.51 -5.86 3.81
N GLY A 60 -0.92 -6.99 4.36
CA GLY A 60 -2.31 -7.23 4.74
C GLY A 60 -2.57 -6.71 6.16
N ASP A 61 -3.74 -6.12 6.37
CA ASP A 61 -4.22 -5.72 7.70
C ASP A 61 -5.73 -6.03 7.80
N GLY A 62 -6.05 -7.28 8.15
CA GLY A 62 -7.41 -7.79 8.08
C GLY A 62 -7.95 -7.76 6.65
N ALA A 63 -8.97 -6.94 6.39
CA ALA A 63 -9.55 -6.72 5.06
C ALA A 63 -8.91 -5.54 4.29
N ASP A 64 -8.03 -4.79 4.95
CA ASP A 64 -7.34 -3.64 4.38
C ASP A 64 -5.99 -4.06 3.78
N LEU A 65 -5.47 -3.19 2.92
CA LEU A 65 -4.07 -3.24 2.49
C LEU A 65 -3.32 -2.00 2.96
N LEU A 66 -2.08 -2.20 3.40
CA LEU A 66 -1.14 -1.14 3.74
C LEU A 66 -0.02 -1.11 2.70
N LEU A 67 0.21 0.06 2.11
CA LEU A 67 1.31 0.29 1.18
C LEU A 67 2.40 1.08 1.90
N ASP A 68 3.53 0.43 2.17
CA ASP A 68 4.74 1.09 2.63
C ASP A 68 5.52 1.61 1.42
N CYS A 69 5.54 2.93 1.25
CA CYS A 69 6.12 3.63 0.11
C CYS A 69 7.05 4.79 0.53
N GLU A 70 7.72 5.41 -0.44
CA GLU A 70 8.47 6.65 -0.21
C GLU A 70 7.54 7.79 0.25
N ALA A 71 7.89 8.46 1.34
CA ALA A 71 7.06 9.52 1.93
C ALA A 71 6.86 10.71 0.98
N ALA A 72 7.86 11.04 0.16
CA ALA A 72 7.78 12.14 -0.81
C ALA A 72 6.77 11.86 -1.95
N GLY A 73 6.50 10.59 -2.26
CA GLY A 73 5.59 10.16 -3.33
C GLY A 73 4.21 9.70 -2.84
N ALA A 74 3.99 9.64 -1.53
CA ALA A 74 2.80 9.00 -0.95
C ALA A 74 1.48 9.65 -1.41
N ASP A 75 1.40 10.98 -1.36
CA ASP A 75 0.18 11.70 -1.74
C ASP A 75 -0.15 11.53 -3.23
N ASP A 76 0.88 11.50 -4.07
CA ASP A 76 0.70 11.32 -5.52
C ASP A 76 0.35 9.87 -5.86
N LEU A 77 0.89 8.89 -5.13
CA LEU A 77 0.45 7.48 -5.22
C LEU A 77 -1.02 7.34 -4.81
N ALA A 78 -1.42 7.92 -3.67
CA ALA A 78 -2.81 7.90 -3.20
C ALA A 78 -3.77 8.55 -4.22
N LYS A 79 -3.39 9.69 -4.81
CA LYS A 79 -4.17 10.36 -5.87
C LYS A 79 -4.31 9.47 -7.11
N ARG A 80 -3.24 8.82 -7.57
CA ARG A 80 -3.30 7.92 -8.74
C ARG A 80 -4.18 6.69 -8.47
N LEU A 81 -4.03 6.05 -7.31
CA LEU A 81 -4.90 4.94 -6.92
C LEU A 81 -6.37 5.39 -6.80
N THR A 82 -6.62 6.58 -6.26
CA THR A 82 -7.96 7.17 -6.19
C THR A 82 -8.57 7.37 -7.58
N LEU A 83 -7.78 7.81 -8.57
CA LEU A 83 -8.23 7.92 -9.95
C LEU A 83 -8.65 6.55 -10.52
N TYR A 84 -7.89 5.49 -10.22
CA TYR A 84 -8.17 4.14 -10.70
C TYR A 84 -9.37 3.46 -10.00
N ARG A 85 -9.73 3.87 -8.78
CA ARG A 85 -10.86 3.25 -8.06
C ARG A 85 -12.21 3.51 -8.73
N LEU A 86 -12.33 4.53 -9.59
CA LEU A 86 -13.59 4.93 -10.21
C LEU A 86 -14.71 5.06 -9.17
N ARG A 87 -15.80 4.31 -9.32
CA ARG A 87 -16.97 4.35 -8.42
C ARG A 87 -16.88 3.37 -7.25
N ARG A 88 -15.77 2.63 -7.12
CA ARG A 88 -15.58 1.67 -6.03
C ARG A 88 -15.53 2.41 -4.70
N LYS A 89 -16.24 1.89 -3.71
CA LYS A 89 -16.29 2.42 -2.35
C LYS A 89 -15.06 1.96 -1.57
N ILE A 90 -13.89 2.40 -1.99
CA ILE A 90 -12.61 2.15 -1.31
C ILE A 90 -12.07 3.51 -0.83
N ALA A 91 -11.75 3.60 0.45
CA ALA A 91 -11.00 4.72 1.03
C ALA A 91 -9.51 4.50 0.76
N ILE A 92 -8.81 5.56 0.34
CA ILE A 92 -7.38 5.53 0.02
C ILE A 92 -6.77 6.79 0.60
N ALA A 93 -5.96 6.65 1.64
CA ALA A 93 -5.36 7.79 2.33
C ALA A 93 -4.06 7.39 3.00
N ARG A 94 -3.19 8.38 3.23
CA ARG A 94 -2.05 8.22 4.12
C ARG A 94 -2.56 7.92 5.54
N ASP A 95 -1.97 6.94 6.19
CA ASP A 95 -2.22 6.62 7.59
C ASP A 95 -1.13 7.25 8.45
N GLU A 96 -1.43 8.39 9.07
CA GLU A 96 -0.49 9.11 9.94
C GLU A 96 -0.34 8.48 11.32
N THR A 97 -1.17 7.47 11.64
CA THR A 97 -1.08 6.73 12.92
C THR A 97 -0.05 5.61 12.86
N LEU A 98 0.44 5.27 11.66
CA LEU A 98 1.42 4.22 11.42
C LEU A 98 2.78 4.79 10.98
N ALA A 99 3.84 4.07 11.34
CA ALA A 99 5.20 4.39 10.94
C ALA A 99 5.98 3.10 10.62
N VAL A 100 7.01 3.23 9.79
CA VAL A 100 7.80 2.08 9.32
C VAL A 100 9.08 2.00 10.12
N HIS A 101 9.36 0.80 10.65
CA HIS A 101 10.54 0.53 11.46
C HIS A 101 11.34 -0.64 10.89
N TRP A 102 12.67 -0.56 10.96
CA TRP A 102 13.52 -1.71 10.71
C TRP A 102 13.69 -2.57 11.98
N SER A 103 13.88 -3.87 11.79
CA SER A 103 14.18 -4.82 12.87
C SER A 103 15.22 -5.82 12.39
N ALA A 104 16.14 -6.22 13.27
CA ALA A 104 17.08 -7.31 13.00
C ALA A 104 16.42 -8.70 13.05
N GLN A 105 15.26 -8.78 13.70
CA GLN A 105 14.45 -10.00 13.80
C GLN A 105 13.23 -9.87 12.90
N ALA A 106 12.91 -10.94 12.17
CA ALA A 106 11.64 -11.01 11.45
C ALA A 106 10.49 -10.92 12.45
N GLN A 107 9.58 -9.98 12.22
CA GLN A 107 8.34 -9.86 12.96
C GLN A 107 7.17 -9.97 11.98
N PRO A 108 6.06 -10.61 12.37
CA PRO A 108 4.81 -10.46 11.62
C PRO A 108 4.46 -8.97 11.64
N GLY A 109 4.56 -8.30 10.50
CA GLY A 109 4.11 -6.92 10.37
C GLY A 109 2.62 -6.87 10.03
N GLY A 110 1.99 -5.73 10.28
CA GLY A 110 0.53 -5.58 10.24
C GLY A 110 -0.08 -5.85 11.63
N GLY A 111 -0.46 -4.78 12.32
CA GLY A 111 -1.01 -4.78 13.68
C GLY A 111 0.03 -4.68 14.78
#